data_AF-A0A6I9XHY6-F1
#
_entry.id   AF-A0A6I9XHY6-F1
#
_cell.length_a   1.000
_cell.length_b   1.000
_cell.length_c   1.000
_cell.angle_alpha   90.00
_cell.angle_beta   90.00
_cell.angle_gamma   90.00
#
_symmetry.space_group_name_H-M   'P 1'
#
loop_
_entity.id
_entity.type
_entity.pdbx_description
1 polymer ?
#
loop_
_entity_poly.entity_id
_entity_poly.type
_entity_poly.pdbx_seq_one_letter_code
_entity_poly.pdbx_strand_id
1 'polypeptide(L)'
;MLRFLLLFSQIILLFSAIVSSEKKEPTCRNTDGYNICHYKGVLVEVTQHGFEDRLDISDLDLLAIREDAFKNLTATHLYLQQGNRISVLKRGSFRGLPKLERLHLDSNVVPLSEHLFAELPHLLSLSLVFNKIDSIPKNSFAGLSSLTWLYLGHNNISAIEAESFANLNPELLYLWLNNNKISRVAPNSFVGLTELNRLHLDYNQLEGLPNGAFRGLSKLEDLFLNDNRITSISKELLRDLVGLKRLYLQRNEISTLEPRTFQELSQLEQLRLDGNKLSHIVVDIFSGLSNLQDIMLFDNEINAVDNGAFSDLVNLKNLDFRGNNFTEIDKEISGLQPHVRITI
;
A
#
# COMPACT_ATOMS: atom_id res chain seq x y z
N MET A 1 25.57 65.32 62.90
CA MET A 1 26.09 66.54 62.25
C MET A 1 25.87 66.37 60.76
N LEU A 2 25.00 67.22 60.17
CA LEU A 2 24.63 67.41 58.75
C LEU A 2 24.11 66.17 57.96
N ARG A 3 22.81 66.07 57.62
CA ARG A 3 22.03 66.76 56.55
C ARG A 3 22.53 66.46 55.12
N PHE A 4 21.71 65.77 54.33
CA PHE A 4 21.21 66.25 53.04
C PHE A 4 19.85 65.60 52.71
N LEU A 5 18.82 66.45 52.60
CA LEU A 5 17.53 66.14 52.00
C LEU A 5 17.68 66.06 50.48
N LEU A 6 16.86 65.24 49.82
CA LEU A 6 16.17 65.58 48.56
C LEU A 6 14.94 64.67 48.40
N LEU A 7 13.75 65.29 48.42
CA LEU A 7 12.45 64.73 48.04
C LEU A 7 12.44 64.45 46.53
N PHE A 8 11.73 63.42 46.07
CA PHE A 8 10.79 63.52 44.93
C PHE A 8 9.82 62.33 44.94
N SER A 9 8.53 62.66 44.90
CA SER A 9 7.42 61.72 44.73
C SER A 9 7.44 61.11 43.33
N GLN A 10 7.14 59.82 43.21
CA GLN A 10 6.70 59.24 41.94
C GLN A 10 5.44 58.42 42.16
N ILE A 11 4.43 58.85 41.41
CA ILE A 11 3.08 58.34 41.28
C ILE A 11 3.13 56.90 40.77
N ILE A 12 2.42 56.00 41.45
CA ILE A 12 2.16 54.64 40.98
C ILE A 12 1.16 54.75 39.83
N LEU A 13 1.64 54.66 38.59
CA LEU A 13 0.81 54.39 37.42
C LEU A 13 0.72 52.88 37.24
N LEU A 14 -0.35 52.29 37.77
CA LEU A 14 -0.84 50.98 37.38
C LEU A 14 -1.30 51.05 35.92
N PHE A 15 -0.41 50.72 34.98
CA PHE A 15 -0.83 50.34 33.64
C PHE A 15 -1.40 48.93 33.73
N SER A 16 -2.73 48.84 33.80
CA SER A 16 -3.45 47.65 33.37
C SER A 16 -3.22 47.48 31.86
N ALA A 17 -2.18 46.74 31.50
CA ALA A 17 -2.07 46.19 30.17
C ALA A 17 -3.18 45.14 30.02
N ILE A 18 -4.35 45.59 29.56
CA ILE A 18 -5.34 44.71 28.94
C ILE A 18 -4.64 44.19 27.69
N VAL A 19 -3.97 43.03 27.83
CA VAL A 19 -3.67 42.19 26.68
C VAL A 19 -5.02 41.74 26.19
N SER A 20 -5.55 42.47 25.21
CA SER A 20 -6.64 42.01 24.37
C SER A 20 -6.13 40.73 23.71
N SER A 21 -6.52 39.58 24.27
CA SER A 21 -6.53 38.35 23.49
C SER A 21 -7.62 38.54 22.44
N GLU A 22 -7.27 39.17 21.31
CA GLU A 22 -8.13 39.12 20.13
C GLU A 22 -8.35 37.63 19.85
N LYS A 23 -9.54 37.14 20.21
CA LYS A 23 -10.04 35.85 19.73
C LYS A 23 -10.20 36.03 18.23
N LYS A 24 -9.11 35.83 17.48
CA LYS A 24 -9.17 35.80 16.03
C LYS A 24 -10.11 34.67 15.64
N GLU A 25 -11.19 35.05 14.99
CA GLU A 25 -12.23 34.12 14.53
C GLU A 25 -11.62 33.12 13.52
N PRO A 26 -12.13 31.88 13.49
CA PRO A 26 -11.73 30.93 12.47
C PRO A 26 -12.04 31.48 11.08
N THR A 27 -11.17 31.17 10.11
CA THR A 27 -11.43 31.44 8.70
C THR A 27 -12.34 30.35 8.17
N CYS A 28 -13.47 30.73 7.60
CA CYS A 28 -14.45 29.78 7.08
C CYS A 28 -14.61 29.92 5.57
N ARG A 29 -14.72 28.79 4.89
CA ARG A 29 -14.97 28.67 3.46
C ARG A 29 -16.25 27.86 3.25
N ASN A 30 -17.20 28.44 2.55
CA ASN A 30 -18.35 27.68 2.05
C ASN A 30 -17.96 26.92 0.78
N THR A 31 -18.36 25.66 0.72
CA THR A 31 -18.28 24.78 -0.45
C THR A 31 -19.66 24.16 -0.65
N ASP A 32 -19.85 23.39 -1.71
CA ASP A 32 -21.14 22.76 -2.02
C ASP A 32 -21.64 21.94 -0.82
N GLY A 33 -22.72 22.41 -0.18
CA GLY A 33 -23.37 21.76 0.96
C GLY A 33 -22.64 21.85 2.32
N TYR A 34 -21.45 22.46 2.40
CA TYR A 34 -20.65 22.50 3.63
C TYR A 34 -20.08 23.89 3.94
N ASN A 35 -19.93 24.17 5.22
CA ASN A 35 -19.12 25.28 5.71
C ASN A 35 -17.93 24.73 6.48
N ILE A 36 -16.72 25.05 6.02
CA ILE A 36 -15.46 24.51 6.53
C ILE A 36 -14.68 25.62 7.21
N CYS A 37 -14.47 25.50 8.51
CA CYS A 37 -13.78 26.48 9.34
C CYS A 37 -12.45 25.94 9.84
N HIS A 38 -11.38 26.70 9.64
CA HIS A 38 -10.05 26.39 10.14
C HIS A 38 -9.42 27.59 10.85
N TYR A 39 -8.50 27.32 11.77
CA TYR A 39 -7.77 28.34 12.51
C TYR A 39 -6.31 27.94 12.65
N LYS A 40 -5.40 28.77 12.11
CA LYS A 40 -3.94 28.54 12.14
C LYS A 40 -3.54 27.12 11.68
N GLY A 41 -4.10 26.67 10.56
CA GLY A 41 -3.82 25.34 10.00
C GLY A 41 -4.51 24.17 10.72
N VAL A 42 -5.40 24.43 11.68
CA VAL A 42 -6.19 23.38 12.34
C VAL A 42 -7.62 23.44 11.82
N LEU A 43 -8.12 22.33 11.28
CA LEU A 43 -9.54 22.19 10.98
C LEU A 43 -10.31 22.18 12.30
N VAL A 44 -11.12 23.20 12.54
CA VAL A 44 -11.82 23.36 13.82
C VAL A 44 -13.26 22.91 13.72
N GLU A 45 -13.95 23.20 12.63
CA GLU A 45 -15.37 22.88 12.50
C GLU A 45 -15.75 22.69 11.05
N VAL A 46 -16.58 21.68 10.78
CA VAL A 46 -17.27 21.49 9.52
C VAL A 46 -18.74 21.27 9.83
N THR A 47 -19.59 22.10 9.23
CA THR A 47 -21.05 21.96 9.30
C THR A 47 -21.61 21.71 7.91
N GLN A 48 -22.74 21.01 7.86
CA GLN A 48 -23.43 20.66 6.63
C GLN A 48 -24.75 21.42 6.56
N HIS A 49 -25.04 22.00 5.39
CA HIS A 49 -26.29 22.70 5.11
C HIS A 49 -26.95 22.20 3.80
N GLY A 50 -26.30 21.31 3.05
CA GLY A 50 -26.84 20.66 1.87
C GLY A 50 -26.70 19.13 1.91
N PHE A 51 -27.32 18.43 0.96
CA PHE A 51 -27.29 16.98 0.84
C PHE A 51 -26.20 16.53 -0.14
N GLU A 52 -24.94 16.77 0.23
CA GLU A 52 -23.79 16.38 -0.58
C GLU A 52 -23.07 15.18 0.04
N ASP A 53 -22.88 14.12 -0.74
CA ASP A 53 -22.17 12.91 -0.27
C ASP A 53 -20.65 13.11 -0.22
N ARG A 54 -20.14 14.06 -1.01
CA ARG A 54 -18.72 14.38 -1.14
C ARG A 54 -18.37 15.64 -0.36
N LEU A 55 -17.39 15.52 0.53
CA LEU A 55 -16.74 16.62 1.24
C LEU A 55 -15.28 16.73 0.78
N ASP A 56 -14.96 17.85 0.12
CA ASP A 56 -13.61 18.15 -0.35
C ASP A 56 -13.02 19.30 0.49
N ILE A 57 -11.93 18.99 1.20
CA ILE A 57 -11.20 19.92 2.06
C ILE A 57 -9.76 19.96 1.56
N SER A 58 -9.55 20.66 0.44
CA SER A 58 -8.23 20.83 -0.19
C SER A 58 -7.78 22.30 -0.15
N ASP A 59 -6.47 22.52 -0.27
CA ASP A 59 -5.84 23.84 -0.38
C ASP A 59 -6.12 24.80 0.80
N LEU A 60 -6.11 24.28 2.03
CA LEU A 60 -6.30 25.07 3.26
C LEU A 60 -5.06 25.11 4.16
N ASP A 61 -3.92 24.59 3.68
CA ASP A 61 -2.66 24.45 4.43
C ASP A 61 -2.87 23.79 5.81
N LEU A 62 -3.77 22.79 5.88
CA LEU A 62 -4.08 22.13 7.14
C LEU A 62 -2.91 21.29 7.62
N LEU A 63 -2.57 21.45 8.90
CA LEU A 63 -1.58 20.68 9.64
C LEU A 63 -2.23 19.65 10.56
N ALA A 64 -3.45 19.92 11.03
CA ALA A 64 -4.15 19.10 12.02
C ALA A 64 -5.67 19.12 11.84
N ILE A 65 -6.32 18.09 12.39
CA ILE A 65 -7.78 18.04 12.52
C ILE A 65 -8.13 17.96 14.00
N ARG A 66 -8.89 18.96 14.49
CA ARG A 66 -9.42 18.97 15.84
C ARG A 66 -10.40 17.81 16.01
N GLU A 67 -10.36 17.16 17.16
CA GLU A 67 -11.39 16.17 17.52
C GLU A 67 -12.78 16.83 17.48
N ASP A 68 -13.78 16.08 17.01
CA ASP A 68 -15.17 16.54 16.88
C ASP A 68 -15.34 17.79 15.98
N ALA A 69 -14.39 18.01 15.05
CA ALA A 69 -14.52 19.06 14.03
C ALA A 69 -15.73 18.79 13.11
N PHE A 70 -15.98 17.54 12.75
CA PHE A 70 -17.11 17.17 11.92
C PHE A 70 -18.40 17.06 12.76
N LYS A 71 -19.39 17.94 12.52
CA LYS A 71 -20.63 18.01 13.32
C LYS A 71 -21.70 17.02 12.87
N ASN A 72 -21.38 15.73 12.97
CA ASN A 72 -22.25 14.61 12.60
C ASN A 72 -22.75 14.71 11.14
N LEU A 73 -21.80 14.71 10.21
CA LEU A 73 -22.06 14.91 8.80
C LEU A 73 -22.53 13.61 8.13
N THR A 74 -23.28 13.74 7.04
CA THR A 74 -23.75 12.59 6.25
C THR A 74 -22.81 12.21 5.11
N ALA A 75 -21.70 12.93 4.94
CA ALA A 75 -20.71 12.67 3.90
C ALA A 75 -20.28 11.19 3.88
N THR A 76 -20.27 10.59 2.71
CA THR A 76 -19.76 9.23 2.47
C THR A 76 -18.34 9.27 1.90
N HIS A 77 -17.91 10.39 1.33
CA HIS A 77 -16.59 10.58 0.73
C HIS A 77 -15.91 11.82 1.29
N LEU A 78 -14.70 11.65 1.85
CA LEU A 78 -13.89 12.74 2.36
C LEU A 78 -12.55 12.80 1.64
N TYR A 79 -12.26 13.95 1.04
CA TYR A 79 -10.98 14.25 0.41
C TYR A 79 -10.26 15.33 1.22
N LEU A 80 -9.08 15.00 1.72
CA LEU A 80 -8.17 15.89 2.47
C LEU A 80 -6.80 16.01 1.78
N GLN A 81 -6.79 15.71 0.48
CA GLN A 81 -5.62 15.74 -0.39
C GLN A 81 -5.19 17.18 -0.73
N GLN A 82 -4.25 17.31 -1.67
CA GLN A 82 -3.74 18.52 -2.34
C GLN A 82 -3.80 19.85 -1.56
N GLY A 83 -2.63 20.43 -1.28
CA GLY A 83 -2.54 21.75 -0.62
C GLY A 83 -2.76 21.70 0.90
N ASN A 84 -2.82 20.52 1.49
CA ASN A 84 -2.70 20.29 2.93
C ASN A 84 -1.35 19.66 3.29
N ARG A 85 -1.03 19.65 4.59
CA ARG A 85 0.20 19.10 5.17
C ARG A 85 -0.11 18.41 6.50
N ILE A 86 -1.20 17.65 6.53
CA ILE A 86 -1.75 17.05 7.74
C ILE A 86 -0.70 16.10 8.32
N SER A 87 -0.29 16.41 9.54
CA SER A 87 0.75 15.69 10.29
C SER A 87 0.33 15.39 11.72
N VAL A 88 -0.75 16.01 12.20
CA VAL A 88 -1.27 15.81 13.55
C VAL A 88 -2.70 15.29 13.46
N LEU A 89 -2.83 13.97 13.59
CA LEU A 89 -4.10 13.27 13.71
C LEU A 89 -4.13 12.49 15.02
N LYS A 90 -5.35 12.30 15.52
CA LYS A 90 -5.65 11.47 16.69
C LYS A 90 -6.82 10.56 16.34
N ARG A 91 -7.04 9.54 17.16
CA ARG A 91 -8.19 8.62 17.02
C ARG A 91 -9.53 9.36 16.82
N GLY A 92 -9.75 10.47 17.53
CA GLY A 92 -10.98 11.27 17.44
C GLY A 92 -11.03 12.28 16.28
N SER A 93 -9.98 12.39 15.45
CA SER A 93 -9.93 13.41 14.39
C SER A 93 -11.03 13.24 13.34
N PHE A 94 -11.49 12.01 13.09
CA PHE A 94 -12.58 11.73 12.13
C PHE A 94 -13.92 11.40 12.81
N ARG A 95 -14.05 11.63 14.12
CA ARG A 95 -15.34 11.46 14.81
C ARG A 95 -16.38 12.40 14.21
N GLY A 96 -17.62 11.91 14.08
CA GLY A 96 -18.73 12.67 13.50
C GLY A 96 -18.92 12.44 12.00
N LEU A 97 -18.33 11.37 11.45
CA LEU A 97 -18.52 10.92 10.07
C LEU A 97 -19.06 9.47 10.03
N PRO A 98 -20.26 9.21 10.59
CA PRO A 98 -20.76 7.85 10.81
C PRO A 98 -21.05 7.05 9.53
N LYS A 99 -21.16 7.72 8.38
CA LYS A 99 -21.46 7.10 7.08
C LYS A 99 -20.26 7.10 6.13
N LEU A 100 -19.06 7.43 6.62
CA LEU A 100 -17.90 7.57 5.73
C LEU A 100 -17.49 6.21 5.16
N GLU A 101 -17.50 6.12 3.83
CA GLU A 101 -17.13 4.93 3.07
C GLU A 101 -15.74 5.09 2.43
N ARG A 102 -15.36 6.31 2.03
CA ARG A 102 -14.07 6.58 1.39
C ARG A 102 -13.35 7.76 2.03
N LEU A 103 -12.10 7.55 2.41
CA LEU A 103 -11.22 8.56 3.00
C LEU A 103 -9.93 8.67 2.19
N HIS A 104 -9.70 9.85 1.62
CA HIS A 104 -8.49 10.18 0.87
C HIS A 104 -7.63 11.17 1.68
N LEU A 105 -6.48 10.70 2.14
CA LEU A 105 -5.46 11.46 2.88
C LEU A 105 -4.16 11.57 2.07
N ASP A 106 -4.25 11.45 0.76
CA ASP A 106 -3.10 11.42 -0.13
C ASP A 106 -2.29 12.71 -0.06
N SER A 107 -0.99 12.64 -0.35
CA SER A 107 -0.10 13.82 -0.42
C SER A 107 -0.05 14.67 0.87
N ASN A 108 -0.08 14.01 2.03
CA ASN A 108 0.06 14.65 3.36
C ASN A 108 1.34 14.15 4.06
N VAL A 109 1.40 14.30 5.39
CA VAL A 109 2.50 13.77 6.23
C VAL A 109 1.89 12.98 7.40
N VAL A 110 0.90 12.14 7.10
CA VAL A 110 0.13 11.41 8.13
C VAL A 110 1.03 10.40 8.84
N PRO A 111 1.29 10.55 10.17
CA PRO A 111 1.94 9.51 10.93
C PRO A 111 0.91 8.42 11.29
N LEU A 112 1.25 7.16 11.07
CA LEU A 112 0.43 6.06 11.58
C LEU A 112 0.65 5.90 13.09
N SER A 113 -0.44 5.66 13.81
CA SER A 113 -0.43 5.34 15.23
C SER A 113 -1.49 4.28 15.51
N GLU A 114 -1.39 3.58 16.63
CA GLU A 114 -2.39 2.57 17.00
C GLU A 114 -3.81 3.17 17.01
N HIS A 115 -4.77 2.47 16.42
CA HIS A 115 -6.20 2.82 16.41
C HIS A 115 -6.52 4.19 15.79
N LEU A 116 -5.66 4.72 14.91
CA LEU A 116 -5.83 6.07 14.34
C LEU A 116 -7.19 6.26 13.65
N PHE A 117 -7.68 5.21 12.99
CA PHE A 117 -8.93 5.24 12.21
C PHE A 117 -10.08 4.44 12.85
N ALA A 118 -9.96 4.05 14.12
CA ALA A 118 -10.89 3.13 14.77
C ALA A 118 -12.35 3.63 14.88
N GLU A 119 -12.58 4.93 14.70
CA GLU A 119 -13.92 5.54 14.73
C GLU A 119 -14.65 5.49 13.37
N LEU A 120 -14.10 4.77 12.38
CA LEU A 120 -14.64 4.67 11.01
C LEU A 120 -14.99 3.21 10.64
N PRO A 121 -15.93 2.55 11.34
CA PRO A 121 -16.21 1.13 11.15
C PRO A 121 -16.79 0.77 9.77
N HIS A 122 -17.43 1.73 9.10
CA HIS A 122 -18.05 1.56 7.78
C HIS A 122 -17.12 1.94 6.61
N LEU A 123 -15.88 2.31 6.89
CA LEU A 123 -14.94 2.72 5.85
C LEU A 123 -14.61 1.53 4.95
N LEU A 124 -14.88 1.67 3.66
CA LEU A 124 -14.60 0.67 2.63
C LEU A 124 -13.25 0.90 1.98
N SER A 125 -12.84 2.16 1.83
CA SER A 125 -11.59 2.55 1.15
C SER A 125 -10.82 3.60 1.94
N LEU A 126 -9.54 3.31 2.19
CA LEU A 126 -8.60 4.23 2.81
C LEU A 126 -7.40 4.44 1.89
N SER A 127 -7.16 5.69 1.50
CA SER A 127 -6.01 6.09 0.69
C SER A 127 -5.06 6.97 1.49
N LEU A 128 -3.80 6.53 1.58
CA LEU A 128 -2.68 7.19 2.26
C LEU A 128 -1.48 7.33 1.31
N VAL A 129 -1.73 7.41 0.00
CA VAL A 129 -0.68 7.43 -1.02
C VAL A 129 0.10 8.74 -0.97
N PHE A 130 1.39 8.72 -1.32
CA PHE A 130 2.24 9.93 -1.30
C PHE A 130 2.35 10.60 0.08
N ASN A 131 2.28 9.81 1.16
CA ASN A 131 2.60 10.29 2.50
C ASN A 131 4.10 10.03 2.81
N LYS A 132 4.49 10.17 4.07
CA LYS A 132 5.85 9.88 4.55
C LYS A 132 5.88 8.73 5.56
N ILE A 133 4.93 7.80 5.46
CA ILE A 133 4.81 6.67 6.39
C ILE A 133 6.06 5.79 6.24
N ASP A 134 6.80 5.58 7.32
CA ASP A 134 8.03 4.77 7.35
C ASP A 134 7.84 3.40 8.03
N SER A 135 6.77 3.26 8.79
CA SER A 135 6.44 2.09 9.57
C SER A 135 4.93 1.95 9.73
N ILE A 136 4.48 0.72 9.94
CA ILE A 136 3.07 0.41 10.24
C ILE A 136 3.03 -0.16 11.66
N PRO A 137 2.79 0.69 12.68
CA PRO A 137 2.59 0.23 14.05
C PRO A 137 1.44 -0.77 14.14
N LYS A 138 1.52 -1.67 15.12
CA LYS A 138 0.45 -2.61 15.46
C LYS A 138 -0.88 -1.86 15.62
N ASN A 139 -1.97 -2.47 15.18
CA ASN A 139 -3.33 -1.92 15.31
C ASN A 139 -3.57 -0.56 14.63
N SER A 140 -2.68 -0.08 13.75
CA SER A 140 -2.88 1.21 13.07
C SER A 140 -4.23 1.31 12.34
N PHE A 141 -4.70 0.17 11.83
CA PHE A 141 -5.96 0.03 11.08
C PHE A 141 -7.06 -0.72 11.85
N ALA A 142 -6.86 -0.96 13.15
CA ALA A 142 -7.85 -1.65 13.98
C ALA A 142 -9.16 -0.84 14.04
N GLY A 143 -10.29 -1.55 13.97
CA GLY A 143 -11.63 -0.95 13.97
C GLY A 143 -12.20 -0.63 12.59
N LEU A 144 -11.40 -0.72 11.53
CA LEU A 144 -11.86 -0.56 10.13
C LEU A 144 -12.55 -1.83 9.61
N SER A 145 -13.63 -2.25 10.26
CA SER A 145 -14.26 -3.56 10.09
C SER A 145 -14.89 -3.82 8.72
N SER A 146 -15.09 -2.80 7.89
CA SER A 146 -15.62 -2.94 6.51
C SER A 146 -14.58 -2.65 5.44
N LEU A 147 -13.29 -2.45 5.80
CA LEU A 147 -12.29 -2.02 4.84
C LEU A 147 -12.01 -3.10 3.79
N THR A 148 -12.08 -2.70 2.52
CA THR A 148 -11.87 -3.57 1.36
C THR A 148 -10.66 -3.13 0.53
N TRP A 149 -10.40 -1.82 0.46
CA TRP A 149 -9.26 -1.23 -0.25
C TRP A 149 -8.36 -0.43 0.71
N LEU A 150 -7.08 -0.79 0.75
CA LEU A 150 -6.06 -0.05 1.50
C LEU A 150 -4.90 0.33 0.59
N TYR A 151 -4.72 1.64 0.39
CA TYR A 151 -3.64 2.18 -0.42
C TYR A 151 -2.55 2.83 0.44
N LEU A 152 -1.38 2.20 0.47
CA LEU A 152 -0.17 2.66 1.17
C LEU A 152 1.01 2.88 0.21
N GLY A 153 0.74 2.94 -1.09
CA GLY A 153 1.79 3.12 -2.10
C GLY A 153 2.47 4.49 -2.02
N HIS A 154 3.67 4.62 -2.60
CA HIS A 154 4.44 5.87 -2.60
C HIS A 154 4.68 6.44 -1.19
N ASN A 155 5.10 5.59 -0.26
CA ASN A 155 5.51 5.96 1.10
C ASN A 155 6.98 5.61 1.34
N ASN A 156 7.44 5.62 2.60
CA ASN A 156 8.80 5.29 3.00
C ASN A 156 8.90 3.98 3.79
N ILE A 157 7.89 3.10 3.71
CA ILE A 157 7.81 1.89 4.55
C ILE A 157 9.03 1.01 4.27
N SER A 158 9.84 0.73 5.29
CA SER A 158 11.09 -0.01 5.13
C SER A 158 10.98 -1.51 5.39
N ALA A 159 10.00 -1.91 6.19
CA ALA A 159 9.75 -3.31 6.55
C ALA A 159 8.26 -3.54 6.86
N ILE A 160 7.82 -4.78 6.65
CA ILE A 160 6.53 -5.29 7.13
C ILE A 160 6.83 -6.26 8.26
N GLU A 161 6.37 -5.89 9.46
CA GLU A 161 6.53 -6.72 10.66
C GLU A 161 5.30 -7.62 10.83
N ALA A 162 5.44 -8.70 11.61
CA ALA A 162 4.38 -9.71 11.79
C ALA A 162 3.05 -9.10 12.30
N GLU A 163 3.12 -7.98 13.02
CA GLU A 163 1.97 -7.30 13.61
C GLU A 163 1.51 -6.06 12.82
N SER A 164 2.15 -5.72 11.68
CA SER A 164 1.84 -4.51 10.91
C SER A 164 0.36 -4.44 10.48
N PHE A 165 -0.25 -5.57 10.15
CA PHE A 165 -1.67 -5.67 9.79
C PHE A 165 -2.52 -6.37 10.86
N ALA A 166 -2.04 -6.41 12.11
CA ALA A 166 -2.81 -7.00 13.20
C ALA A 166 -4.15 -6.28 13.40
N ASN A 167 -5.21 -7.06 13.59
CA ASN A 167 -6.60 -6.59 13.77
C ASN A 167 -7.16 -5.74 12.61
N LEU A 168 -6.56 -5.83 11.43
CA LEU A 168 -7.19 -5.35 10.21
C LEU A 168 -8.32 -6.30 9.77
N ASN A 169 -9.29 -5.77 9.03
CA ASN A 169 -10.42 -6.53 8.51
C ASN A 169 -9.95 -7.76 7.70
N PRO A 170 -10.33 -8.99 8.07
CA PRO A 170 -9.97 -10.19 7.30
C PRO A 170 -10.61 -10.23 5.90
N GLU A 171 -11.68 -9.47 5.67
CA GLU A 171 -12.36 -9.32 4.37
C GLU A 171 -11.68 -8.28 3.45
N LEU A 172 -10.47 -7.80 3.78
CA LEU A 172 -9.71 -6.90 2.92
C LEU A 172 -9.37 -7.62 1.61
N LEU A 173 -9.76 -7.04 0.47
CA LEU A 173 -9.55 -7.65 -0.84
C LEU A 173 -8.31 -7.11 -1.56
N TYR A 174 -7.96 -5.84 -1.34
CA TYR A 174 -6.92 -5.17 -2.11
C TYR A 174 -5.97 -4.36 -1.23
N LEU A 175 -4.67 -4.67 -1.33
CA LEU A 175 -3.62 -4.01 -0.57
C LEU A 175 -2.51 -3.50 -1.50
N TRP A 176 -2.30 -2.18 -1.49
CA TRP A 176 -1.21 -1.52 -2.21
C TRP A 176 -0.08 -1.11 -1.29
N LEU A 177 1.09 -1.72 -1.46
CA LEU A 177 2.35 -1.38 -0.79
C LEU A 177 3.46 -1.04 -1.81
N ASN A 178 3.08 -0.81 -3.06
CA ASN A 178 4.02 -0.52 -4.14
C ASN A 178 4.73 0.83 -3.96
N ASN A 179 5.90 0.99 -4.57
CA ASN A 179 6.68 2.24 -4.49
C ASN A 179 6.99 2.64 -3.04
N ASN A 180 7.49 1.69 -2.24
CA ASN A 180 7.98 1.93 -0.88
C ASN A 180 9.49 1.61 -0.81
N LYS A 181 10.03 1.42 0.40
CA LYS A 181 11.42 1.03 0.65
C LYS A 181 11.50 -0.34 1.31
N ILE A 182 10.51 -1.21 1.06
CA ILE A 182 10.35 -2.46 1.77
C ILE A 182 11.49 -3.39 1.37
N SER A 183 12.36 -3.68 2.32
CA SER A 183 13.50 -4.60 2.15
C SER A 183 13.31 -5.92 2.89
N ARG A 184 12.36 -5.95 3.84
CA ARG A 184 12.06 -7.13 4.67
C ARG A 184 10.56 -7.29 4.90
N VAL A 185 10.10 -8.53 4.82
CA VAL A 185 8.76 -8.95 5.25
C VAL A 185 8.93 -10.07 6.27
N ALA A 186 8.33 -9.93 7.45
CA ALA A 186 8.36 -10.98 8.47
C ALA A 186 7.43 -12.16 8.10
N PRO A 187 7.70 -13.39 8.56
CA PRO A 187 6.76 -14.49 8.40
C PRO A 187 5.40 -14.17 9.02
N ASN A 188 4.32 -14.68 8.41
CA ASN A 188 2.94 -14.49 8.84
C ASN A 188 2.44 -13.02 8.85
N SER A 189 3.15 -12.07 8.22
CA SER A 189 2.76 -10.65 8.20
C SER A 189 1.35 -10.39 7.63
N PHE A 190 0.86 -11.28 6.77
CA PHE A 190 -0.45 -11.17 6.12
C PHE A 190 -1.45 -12.26 6.58
N VAL A 191 -1.14 -13.04 7.62
CA VAL A 191 -1.89 -14.26 7.98
C VAL A 191 -3.38 -14.01 8.29
N GLY A 192 -3.74 -12.80 8.72
CA GLY A 192 -5.12 -12.43 9.01
C GLY A 192 -5.94 -11.97 7.79
N LEU A 193 -5.32 -11.76 6.63
CA LEU A 193 -5.96 -11.21 5.43
C LEU A 193 -6.44 -12.35 4.51
N THR A 194 -7.31 -13.22 5.02
CA THR A 194 -7.68 -14.48 4.37
C THR A 194 -8.46 -14.32 3.07
N GLU A 195 -9.10 -13.16 2.87
CA GLU A 195 -9.84 -12.83 1.64
C GLU A 195 -9.03 -12.02 0.65
N LEU A 196 -7.75 -11.74 0.93
CA LEU A 196 -6.93 -10.90 0.08
C LEU A 196 -6.83 -11.48 -1.33
N ASN A 197 -7.29 -10.70 -2.31
CA ASN A 197 -7.34 -11.09 -3.71
C ASN A 197 -6.16 -10.52 -4.50
N ARG A 198 -5.72 -9.31 -4.16
CA ARG A 198 -4.61 -8.63 -4.86
C ARG A 198 -3.64 -7.99 -3.87
N LEU A 199 -2.36 -8.30 -4.05
CA LEU A 199 -1.26 -7.76 -3.26
C LEU A 199 -0.20 -7.13 -4.15
N HIS A 200 0.01 -5.83 -3.96
CA HIS A 200 1.06 -5.08 -4.62
C HIS A 200 2.26 -4.86 -3.70
N LEU A 201 3.39 -5.47 -4.04
CA LEU A 201 4.71 -5.27 -3.43
C LEU A 201 5.74 -4.80 -4.47
N ASP A 202 5.29 -4.42 -5.66
CA ASP A 202 6.13 -3.95 -6.76
C ASP A 202 6.82 -2.60 -6.46
N TYR A 203 7.94 -2.33 -7.12
CA TYR A 203 8.76 -1.12 -6.89
C TYR A 203 9.16 -0.98 -5.41
N ASN A 204 9.80 -2.01 -4.87
CA ASN A 204 10.35 -2.04 -3.52
C ASN A 204 11.83 -2.46 -3.56
N GLN A 205 12.38 -2.89 -2.43
CA GLN A 205 13.80 -3.23 -2.28
C GLN A 205 13.97 -4.66 -1.75
N LEU A 206 13.01 -5.55 -2.07
CA LEU A 206 13.01 -6.93 -1.59
C LEU A 206 14.14 -7.71 -2.27
N GLU A 207 15.08 -8.24 -1.49
CA GLU A 207 16.12 -9.17 -1.98
C GLU A 207 15.67 -10.64 -1.87
N GLY A 208 14.77 -10.91 -0.92
CA GLY A 208 14.17 -12.21 -0.71
C GLY A 208 12.98 -12.11 0.24
N LEU A 209 12.22 -13.19 0.32
CA LEU A 209 11.04 -13.31 1.17
C LEU A 209 11.14 -14.60 1.99
N PRO A 210 10.88 -14.56 3.30
CA PRO A 210 10.95 -15.77 4.11
C PRO A 210 9.79 -16.71 3.80
N ASN A 211 10.01 -18.00 4.01
CA ASN A 211 8.92 -18.98 3.99
C ASN A 211 7.81 -18.56 4.96
N GLY A 212 6.57 -18.67 4.50
CA GLY A 212 5.40 -18.23 5.26
C GLY A 212 5.15 -16.71 5.26
N ALA A 213 5.86 -15.92 4.46
CA ALA A 213 5.50 -14.51 4.22
C ALA A 213 4.04 -14.40 3.73
N PHE A 214 3.63 -15.27 2.81
CA PHE A 214 2.28 -15.32 2.22
C PHE A 214 1.37 -16.40 2.81
N ARG A 215 1.66 -16.85 4.03
CA ARG A 215 0.90 -17.93 4.65
C ARG A 215 -0.58 -17.57 4.75
N GLY A 216 -1.46 -18.49 4.35
CA GLY A 216 -2.91 -18.36 4.44
C GLY A 216 -3.57 -17.55 3.32
N LEU A 217 -2.82 -17.01 2.35
CA LEU A 217 -3.36 -16.21 1.24
C LEU A 217 -3.89 -17.08 0.09
N SER A 218 -4.76 -18.05 0.39
CA SER A 218 -5.26 -19.02 -0.59
C SER A 218 -6.23 -18.44 -1.63
N LYS A 219 -6.81 -17.28 -1.35
CA LYS A 219 -7.71 -16.52 -2.25
C LYS A 219 -6.98 -15.45 -3.09
N LEU A 220 -5.67 -15.32 -2.93
CA LEU A 220 -4.88 -14.35 -3.69
C LEU A 220 -4.85 -14.78 -5.15
N GLU A 221 -5.32 -13.91 -6.04
CA GLU A 221 -5.31 -14.13 -7.48
C GLU A 221 -4.13 -13.40 -8.14
N ASP A 222 -3.77 -12.22 -7.63
CA ASP A 222 -2.74 -11.37 -8.22
C ASP A 222 -1.65 -11.00 -7.21
N LEU A 223 -0.41 -11.34 -7.55
CA LEU A 223 0.76 -11.00 -6.76
C LEU A 223 1.77 -10.22 -7.61
N PHE A 224 2.02 -8.97 -7.23
CA PHE A 224 2.99 -8.10 -7.87
C PHE A 224 4.26 -8.01 -7.03
N LEU A 225 5.36 -8.56 -7.56
CA LEU A 225 6.70 -8.54 -6.98
C LEU A 225 7.74 -7.96 -7.94
N ASN A 226 7.31 -7.44 -9.08
CA ASN A 226 8.18 -6.84 -10.09
C ASN A 226 8.89 -5.59 -9.59
N ASP A 227 9.99 -5.21 -10.23
CA ASP A 227 10.78 -4.04 -9.84
C ASP A 227 11.26 -4.11 -8.37
N ASN A 228 11.83 -5.25 -8.02
CA ASN A 228 12.50 -5.49 -6.74
C ASN A 228 13.95 -5.96 -7.00
N ARG A 229 14.59 -6.59 -6.02
CA ARG A 229 15.96 -7.14 -6.12
C ARG A 229 15.98 -8.64 -5.81
N ILE A 230 14.86 -9.33 -6.04
CA ILE A 230 14.68 -10.71 -5.60
C ILE A 230 15.64 -11.60 -6.37
N THR A 231 16.46 -12.36 -5.65
CA THR A 231 17.48 -13.25 -6.27
C THR A 231 16.98 -14.68 -6.46
N SER A 232 15.96 -15.09 -5.72
CA SER A 232 15.43 -16.46 -5.73
C SER A 232 13.99 -16.52 -5.19
N ILE A 233 13.22 -17.48 -5.70
CA ILE A 233 11.89 -17.84 -5.21
C ILE A 233 11.89 -19.34 -4.89
N SER A 234 11.20 -19.74 -3.82
CA SER A 234 11.13 -21.15 -3.39
C SER A 234 9.70 -21.68 -3.43
N LYS A 235 9.56 -23.00 -3.54
CA LYS A 235 8.27 -23.70 -3.41
C LYS A 235 7.58 -23.35 -2.08
N GLU A 236 8.32 -23.35 -0.98
CA GLU A 236 7.78 -23.09 0.36
C GLU A 236 7.25 -21.67 0.55
N LEU A 237 7.77 -20.69 -0.21
CA LEU A 237 7.24 -19.32 -0.23
C LEU A 237 5.85 -19.25 -0.87
N LEU A 238 5.63 -20.02 -1.94
CA LEU A 238 4.44 -19.95 -2.80
C LEU A 238 3.35 -20.99 -2.44
N ARG A 239 3.66 -21.96 -1.58
CA ARG A 239 2.83 -23.16 -1.36
C ARG A 239 1.36 -22.90 -0.99
N ASP A 240 1.04 -21.80 -0.32
CA ASP A 240 -0.32 -21.48 0.13
C ASP A 240 -1.12 -20.70 -0.93
N LEU A 241 -0.47 -20.23 -2.00
CA LEU A 241 -1.06 -19.37 -3.06
C LEU A 241 -1.82 -20.17 -4.12
N VAL A 242 -2.61 -21.16 -3.70
CA VAL A 242 -3.27 -22.12 -4.59
C VAL A 242 -4.31 -21.51 -5.54
N GLY A 243 -4.83 -20.32 -5.22
CA GLY A 243 -5.75 -19.54 -6.05
C GLY A 243 -5.08 -18.56 -7.01
N LEU A 244 -3.75 -18.49 -7.04
CA LEU A 244 -3.01 -17.48 -7.80
C LEU A 244 -3.17 -17.68 -9.30
N LYS A 245 -3.59 -16.62 -10.00
CA LYS A 245 -3.78 -16.56 -11.45
C LYS A 245 -2.66 -15.80 -12.14
N ARG A 246 -2.13 -14.76 -11.51
CA ARG A 246 -1.12 -13.87 -12.12
C ARG A 246 0.01 -13.60 -11.15
N LEU A 247 1.22 -13.97 -11.56
CA LEU A 247 2.46 -13.76 -10.81
C LEU A 247 3.42 -12.89 -11.61
N TYR A 248 3.73 -11.71 -11.07
CA TYR A 248 4.61 -10.73 -11.67
C TYR A 248 5.95 -10.68 -10.93
N LEU A 249 7.00 -11.22 -11.55
CA LEU A 249 8.37 -11.25 -11.03
C LEU A 249 9.36 -10.53 -11.98
N GLN A 250 8.87 -9.86 -13.02
CA GLN A 250 9.73 -9.18 -13.98
C GLN A 250 10.59 -8.08 -13.34
N ARG A 251 11.76 -7.79 -13.91
CA ARG A 251 12.71 -6.79 -13.41
C ARG A 251 13.12 -7.06 -11.95
N ASN A 252 13.68 -8.25 -11.74
CA ASN A 252 14.31 -8.70 -10.50
C ASN A 252 15.71 -9.25 -10.83
N GLU A 253 16.34 -9.93 -9.88
CA GLU A 253 17.71 -10.45 -9.98
C GLU A 253 17.73 -11.99 -9.97
N ILE A 254 16.64 -12.63 -10.39
CA ILE A 254 16.47 -14.09 -10.31
C ILE A 254 17.39 -14.76 -11.34
N SER A 255 18.36 -15.53 -10.87
CA SER A 255 19.32 -16.22 -11.73
C SER A 255 19.03 -17.71 -11.91
N THR A 256 18.36 -18.33 -10.94
CA THR A 256 18.02 -19.75 -10.97
C THR A 256 16.63 -20.00 -10.38
N LEU A 257 15.94 -21.00 -10.90
CA LEU A 257 14.69 -21.54 -10.33
C LEU A 257 14.87 -23.04 -10.11
N GLU A 258 14.47 -23.51 -8.93
CA GLU A 258 14.53 -24.93 -8.62
C GLU A 258 13.39 -25.69 -9.34
N PRO A 259 13.58 -26.96 -9.69
CA PRO A 259 12.48 -27.81 -10.15
C PRO A 259 11.29 -27.74 -9.20
N ARG A 260 10.07 -27.67 -9.75
CA ARG A 260 8.80 -27.65 -8.99
C ARG A 260 8.61 -26.42 -8.10
N THR A 261 9.33 -25.32 -8.35
CA THR A 261 9.16 -24.04 -7.62
C THR A 261 7.71 -23.57 -7.63
N PHE A 262 6.98 -23.77 -8.73
CA PHE A 262 5.60 -23.30 -8.88
C PHE A 262 4.53 -24.40 -8.78
N GLN A 263 4.90 -25.59 -8.29
CA GLN A 263 4.07 -26.80 -8.40
C GLN A 263 2.65 -26.68 -7.82
N GLU A 264 2.46 -25.89 -6.78
CA GLU A 264 1.15 -25.72 -6.12
C GLU A 264 0.25 -24.70 -6.85
N LEU A 265 0.78 -23.92 -7.80
CA LEU A 265 0.08 -22.83 -8.49
C LEU A 265 -0.73 -23.34 -9.69
N SER A 266 -1.57 -24.36 -9.48
CA SER A 266 -2.32 -25.01 -10.56
C SER A 266 -3.31 -24.09 -11.28
N GLN A 267 -3.70 -22.96 -10.67
CA GLN A 267 -4.60 -21.95 -11.26
C GLN A 267 -3.86 -20.84 -12.00
N LEU A 268 -2.52 -20.88 -12.06
CA LEU A 268 -1.74 -19.81 -12.66
C LEU A 268 -1.98 -19.76 -14.16
N GLU A 269 -2.36 -18.59 -14.66
CA GLU A 269 -2.65 -18.30 -16.06
C GLU A 269 -1.53 -17.47 -16.70
N GLN A 270 -0.89 -16.58 -15.92
CA GLN A 270 0.17 -15.70 -16.38
C GLN A 270 1.37 -15.71 -15.42
N LEU A 271 2.55 -15.95 -15.97
CA LEU A 271 3.82 -15.85 -15.27
C LEU A 271 4.76 -14.89 -16.01
N ARG A 272 5.19 -13.83 -15.32
CA ARG A 272 6.18 -12.88 -15.85
C ARG A 272 7.50 -12.99 -15.12
N LEU A 273 8.53 -13.38 -15.85
CA LEU A 273 9.91 -13.53 -15.41
C LEU A 273 10.86 -12.70 -16.28
N ASP A 274 10.34 -11.82 -17.14
CA ASP A 274 11.12 -10.99 -18.04
C ASP A 274 12.05 -10.01 -17.30
N GLY A 275 13.20 -9.66 -17.88
CA GLY A 275 14.16 -8.75 -17.21
C GLY A 275 14.75 -9.34 -15.93
N ASN A 276 15.09 -10.63 -15.92
CA ASN A 276 15.82 -11.31 -14.84
C ASN A 276 17.17 -11.82 -15.37
N LYS A 277 17.82 -12.73 -14.64
CA LYS A 277 19.15 -13.28 -14.94
C LYS A 277 19.13 -14.78 -15.20
N LEU A 278 17.99 -15.32 -15.62
CA LEU A 278 17.85 -16.76 -15.86
C LEU A 278 18.76 -17.17 -17.02
N SER A 279 19.59 -18.19 -16.84
CA SER A 279 20.51 -18.67 -17.88
C SER A 279 20.14 -20.04 -18.45
N HIS A 280 19.34 -20.83 -17.74
CA HIS A 280 18.96 -22.18 -18.12
C HIS A 280 17.55 -22.50 -17.62
N ILE A 281 16.69 -22.98 -18.51
CA ILE A 281 15.41 -23.59 -18.14
C ILE A 281 15.61 -25.09 -17.95
N VAL A 282 15.72 -25.53 -16.69
CA VAL A 282 15.84 -26.96 -16.37
C VAL A 282 14.49 -27.66 -16.39
N VAL A 283 14.53 -28.99 -16.53
CA VAL A 283 13.33 -29.84 -16.47
C VAL A 283 12.57 -29.64 -15.15
N ASP A 284 11.25 -29.82 -15.17
CA ASP A 284 10.34 -29.69 -14.02
C ASP A 284 10.22 -28.28 -13.38
N ILE A 285 10.91 -27.22 -13.84
CA ILE A 285 10.73 -25.85 -13.29
C ILE A 285 9.25 -25.44 -13.28
N PHE A 286 8.56 -25.67 -14.40
CA PHE A 286 7.17 -25.29 -14.60
C PHE A 286 6.17 -26.43 -14.31
N SER A 287 6.61 -27.48 -13.62
CA SER A 287 5.72 -28.61 -13.32
C SER A 287 4.50 -28.16 -12.51
N GLY A 288 3.34 -28.74 -12.80
CA GLY A 288 2.06 -28.41 -12.15
C GLY A 288 1.30 -27.21 -12.73
N LEU A 289 1.90 -26.44 -13.65
CA LEU A 289 1.30 -25.24 -14.25
C LEU A 289 0.40 -25.55 -15.46
N SER A 290 -0.55 -26.47 -15.30
CA SER A 290 -1.38 -26.96 -16.41
C SER A 290 -2.35 -25.92 -16.99
N ASN A 291 -2.73 -24.89 -16.23
CA ASN A 291 -3.61 -23.80 -16.69
C ASN A 291 -2.85 -22.59 -17.26
N LEU A 292 -1.52 -22.63 -17.29
CA LEU A 292 -0.70 -21.50 -17.69
C LEU A 292 -0.85 -21.22 -19.18
N GLN A 293 -1.14 -19.97 -19.52
CA GLN A 293 -1.41 -19.52 -20.89
C GLN A 293 -0.29 -18.63 -21.42
N ASP A 294 0.34 -17.85 -20.56
CA ASP A 294 1.32 -16.85 -20.93
C ASP A 294 2.56 -16.93 -20.04
N ILE A 295 3.72 -17.16 -20.67
CA ILE A 295 5.03 -17.04 -20.04
C ILE A 295 5.83 -15.95 -20.75
N MET A 296 6.28 -14.96 -19.98
CA MET A 296 7.20 -13.91 -20.45
C MET A 296 8.59 -14.17 -19.85
N LEU A 297 9.56 -14.53 -20.69
CA LEU A 297 10.97 -14.79 -20.34
C LEU A 297 11.94 -13.87 -21.09
N PHE A 298 11.42 -12.87 -21.83
CA PHE A 298 12.26 -11.96 -22.60
C PHE A 298 13.22 -11.16 -21.70
N ASP A 299 14.32 -10.67 -22.27
CA ASP A 299 15.38 -9.97 -21.57
C ASP A 299 15.92 -10.75 -20.35
N ASN A 300 16.32 -12.00 -20.58
CA ASN A 300 17.07 -12.84 -19.65
C ASN A 300 18.41 -13.28 -20.30
N GLU A 301 19.15 -14.18 -19.67
CA GLU A 301 20.44 -14.71 -20.15
C GLU A 301 20.34 -16.16 -20.64
N ILE A 302 19.13 -16.61 -21.01
CA ILE A 302 18.85 -18.02 -21.23
C ILE A 302 19.58 -18.50 -22.50
N ASN A 303 20.37 -19.57 -22.35
CA ASN A 303 21.15 -20.20 -23.43
C ASN A 303 21.02 -21.73 -23.49
N ALA A 304 20.33 -22.34 -22.52
CA ALA A 304 19.97 -23.75 -22.53
C ALA A 304 18.52 -23.99 -22.06
N VAL A 305 17.87 -25.00 -22.65
CA VAL A 305 16.55 -25.51 -22.25
C VAL A 305 16.65 -27.03 -22.23
N ASP A 306 16.26 -27.66 -21.12
CA ASP A 306 16.24 -29.12 -21.01
C ASP A 306 15.11 -29.75 -21.82
N ASN A 307 15.32 -31.01 -22.20
CA ASN A 307 14.31 -31.81 -22.86
C ASN A 307 13.05 -31.93 -21.96
N GLY A 308 11.89 -31.67 -22.55
CA GLY A 308 10.61 -31.75 -21.87
C GLY A 308 10.37 -30.66 -20.81
N ALA A 309 11.18 -29.60 -20.74
CA ALA A 309 11.04 -28.55 -19.73
C ALA A 309 9.65 -27.87 -19.71
N PHE A 310 8.90 -27.93 -20.81
CA PHE A 310 7.57 -27.35 -20.93
C PHE A 310 6.43 -28.39 -21.01
N SER A 311 6.70 -29.67 -20.75
CA SER A 311 5.73 -30.76 -21.01
C SER A 311 4.40 -30.63 -20.26
N ASP A 312 4.42 -30.07 -19.04
CA ASP A 312 3.22 -29.88 -18.22
C ASP A 312 2.34 -28.71 -18.68
N LEU A 313 2.85 -27.84 -19.58
CA LEU A 313 2.21 -26.60 -20.00
C LEU A 313 1.20 -26.81 -21.14
N VAL A 314 0.23 -27.67 -20.89
CA VAL A 314 -0.73 -28.15 -21.90
C VAL A 314 -1.63 -27.06 -22.50
N ASN A 315 -1.88 -25.97 -21.76
CA ASN A 315 -2.71 -24.84 -22.17
C ASN A 315 -1.92 -23.60 -22.59
N LEU A 316 -0.60 -23.70 -22.74
CA LEU A 316 0.27 -22.58 -23.06
C LEU A 316 -0.06 -22.03 -24.45
N LYS A 317 -0.26 -20.71 -24.53
CA LYS A 317 -0.57 -20.01 -25.77
C LYS A 317 0.61 -19.20 -26.27
N ASN A 318 1.24 -18.43 -25.38
CA ASN A 318 2.33 -17.53 -25.74
C ASN A 318 3.55 -17.74 -24.86
N LEU A 319 4.70 -17.84 -25.50
CA LEU A 319 6.01 -17.95 -24.89
C LEU A 319 6.95 -16.95 -25.55
N ASP A 320 7.47 -16.00 -24.77
CA ASP A 320 8.35 -14.95 -25.26
C ASP A 320 9.76 -15.10 -24.69
N PHE A 321 10.73 -15.31 -25.59
CA PHE A 321 12.16 -15.45 -25.32
C PHE A 321 12.99 -14.30 -25.90
N ARG A 322 12.39 -13.23 -26.42
CA ARG A 322 13.16 -12.13 -27.03
C ARG A 322 14.26 -11.61 -26.13
N GLY A 323 15.40 -11.25 -26.70
CA GLY A 323 16.53 -10.72 -25.92
C GLY A 323 17.25 -11.77 -25.04
N ASN A 324 16.98 -13.07 -25.25
CA ASN A 324 17.83 -14.16 -24.74
C ASN A 324 18.90 -14.55 -25.78
N ASN A 325 19.72 -15.55 -25.45
CA ASN A 325 20.84 -15.99 -26.28
C ASN A 325 20.48 -17.24 -27.14
N PHE A 326 19.28 -17.25 -27.74
CA PHE A 326 18.85 -18.31 -28.65
C PHE A 326 18.48 -17.77 -30.02
N THR A 327 18.70 -18.59 -31.05
CA THR A 327 18.23 -18.35 -32.42
C THR A 327 17.01 -19.20 -32.78
N GLU A 328 16.81 -20.33 -32.10
CA GLU A 328 15.66 -21.22 -32.29
C GLU A 328 15.42 -22.09 -31.05
N ILE A 329 14.23 -22.69 -30.96
CA ILE A 329 13.88 -23.70 -29.94
C ILE A 329 13.10 -24.83 -30.61
N ASP A 330 13.53 -26.07 -30.39
CA ASP A 330 12.82 -27.25 -30.88
C ASP A 330 11.62 -27.53 -29.97
N LYS A 331 10.41 -27.42 -30.53
CA LYS A 331 9.16 -27.62 -29.78
C LYS A 331 9.00 -29.06 -29.30
N GLU A 332 9.36 -30.05 -30.10
CA GLU A 332 9.17 -31.46 -29.77
C GLU A 332 10.11 -31.86 -28.64
N ILE A 333 11.39 -31.50 -28.76
CA ILE A 333 12.41 -31.82 -27.75
C ILE A 333 12.10 -31.10 -26.43
N SER A 334 11.68 -29.83 -26.47
CA SER A 334 11.38 -29.03 -25.26
C SER A 334 10.01 -29.35 -24.62
N GLY A 335 9.19 -30.20 -25.25
CA GLY A 335 7.86 -30.59 -24.75
C GLY A 335 6.76 -29.56 -25.01
N LEU A 336 6.98 -28.61 -25.91
CA LEU A 336 6.00 -27.59 -26.28
C LEU A 336 4.95 -28.14 -27.24
N GLN A 337 3.69 -27.76 -27.01
CA GLN A 337 2.60 -28.10 -27.91
C GLN A 337 2.73 -27.36 -29.25
N PRO A 338 2.29 -27.95 -30.39
CA PRO A 338 2.43 -27.33 -31.72
C PRO A 338 1.80 -25.93 -31.84
N HIS A 339 0.69 -25.70 -31.12
CA HIS A 339 -0.08 -24.47 -31.15
C HIS A 339 0.56 -23.28 -30.40
N VAL A 340 1.59 -23.52 -29.58
CA VAL A 340 2.27 -22.48 -28.82
C VAL A 340 2.91 -21.47 -29.77
N ARG A 341 2.62 -20.18 -29.57
CA ARG A 341 3.28 -19.08 -30.26
C ARG A 341 4.56 -18.73 -29.53
N ILE A 342 5.69 -18.82 -30.24
CA ILE A 342 7.01 -18.53 -29.71
C ILE A 342 7.51 -17.24 -30.36
N THR A 343 7.97 -16.31 -29.54
CA THR A 343 8.66 -15.10 -30.00
C THR A 343 10.12 -15.19 -29.55
N ILE A 344 11.09 -15.03 -30.47
CA ILE A 344 12.53 -15.11 -30.22
C ILE A 344 13.18 -13.84 -30.75
#